data_AF-A0A672JC73-F1
#
_entry.id   AF-A0A672JC73-F1
#
_cell.length_a   1.000
_cell.length_b   1.000
_cell.length_c   1.000
_cell.angle_alpha   90.00
_cell.angle_beta   90.00
_cell.angle_gamma   90.00
#
_symmetry.space_group_name_H-M   'P 1'
#
loop_
_entity.id
_entity.type
_entity.pdbx_description
1 polymer ?
#
loop_
_entity_poly.entity_id
_entity_poly.type
_entity_poly.pdbx_seq_one_letter_code
_entity_poly.pdbx_strand_id
1 'polypeptide(L)'
;MMFPQSRHSASSQSSQPLKFTTSDSCDRIKDEFQFLQAQYHSLKLECDKLASEKSEMQRHYIMYYEMSYGLNIEMHKQAEIVKRLNGICAQVLPYLSQEHQQQVMGAIERAKQVTPPEMNSIIRQQLQVQHLSQLQGLALPVTPLPLGLTPPTLPAVSSSSGLLSLSSILANYSHGQPRW
;
A
#
# COMPACT_ATOMS: atom_id res chain seq x y z
N MET A 1 10.55 -2.91 44.35
CA MET A 1 9.73 -3.90 45.10
C MET A 1 10.25 -5.28 44.73
N MET A 2 11.24 -5.79 45.46
CA MET A 2 11.13 -6.79 46.55
C MET A 2 10.44 -8.10 46.12
N PHE A 3 11.26 -9.12 45.83
CA PHE A 3 10.88 -10.53 45.80
C PHE A 3 10.60 -11.02 47.24
N PRO A 4 9.60 -11.87 47.50
CA PRO A 4 9.49 -12.55 48.78
C PRO A 4 10.21 -13.89 48.75
N GLN A 5 10.99 -14.13 49.81
CA GLN A 5 11.75 -15.34 50.07
C GLN A 5 10.95 -16.21 51.05
N SER A 6 10.37 -17.30 50.56
CA SER A 6 9.72 -18.31 51.39
C SER A 6 10.71 -19.43 51.69
N ARG A 7 11.12 -19.54 52.96
CA ARG A 7 11.88 -20.67 53.49
C ARG A 7 11.02 -21.93 53.42
N HIS A 8 11.42 -22.91 52.61
CA HIS A 8 10.88 -24.26 52.73
C HIS A 8 11.81 -25.10 53.59
N SER A 9 11.28 -25.49 54.75
CA SER A 9 11.79 -26.48 55.67
C SER A 9 12.05 -27.79 54.93
N ALA A 10 13.26 -28.32 55.03
CA ALA A 10 13.56 -29.69 54.62
C ALA A 10 12.84 -30.64 55.59
N SER A 11 11.77 -31.30 55.13
CA SER A 11 11.23 -32.49 55.78
C SER A 11 11.41 -33.68 54.84
N SER A 12 12.37 -34.52 55.17
CA SER A 12 12.54 -35.85 54.60
C SER A 12 11.24 -36.65 54.72
N GLN A 13 10.61 -36.95 53.59
CA GLN A 13 9.63 -38.03 53.50
C GLN A 13 10.00 -38.96 52.34
N SER A 14 10.48 -40.13 52.75
CA SER A 14 10.30 -41.44 52.14
C SER A 14 10.22 -41.54 50.61
N SER A 15 11.25 -42.20 50.08
CA SER A 15 11.25 -42.99 48.85
C SER A 15 9.90 -43.69 48.59
N GLN A 16 9.07 -43.09 47.73
CA GLN A 16 8.09 -43.83 46.94
C GLN A 16 8.69 -43.95 45.54
N PRO A 17 8.89 -45.16 44.98
CA PRO A 17 9.16 -45.26 43.56
C PRO A 17 7.89 -44.76 42.88
N LEU A 18 7.92 -43.55 42.29
CA LEU A 18 6.89 -43.14 41.35
C LEU A 18 6.92 -44.15 40.21
N LYS A 19 6.13 -45.22 40.34
CA LYS A 19 5.81 -46.14 39.27
C LYS A 19 4.84 -45.38 38.39
N PHE A 20 5.39 -44.49 37.57
CA PHE A 20 4.69 -43.93 36.44
C PHE A 20 4.19 -45.11 35.62
N THR A 21 2.88 -45.36 35.65
CA THR A 21 2.35 -46.51 34.95
C THR A 21 2.42 -46.20 33.45
N THR A 22 2.61 -47.21 32.60
CA THR A 22 2.60 -47.00 31.15
C THR A 22 1.32 -46.29 30.67
N SER A 23 0.21 -46.44 31.42
CA SER A 23 -1.04 -45.71 31.21
C SER A 23 -0.89 -44.19 31.42
N ASP A 24 -0.26 -43.77 32.52
CA ASP A 24 -0.03 -42.34 32.81
C ASP A 24 0.84 -41.67 31.73
N SER A 25 1.82 -42.41 31.18
CA SER A 25 2.64 -41.95 30.04
C SER A 25 1.79 -41.77 28.79
N CYS A 26 0.89 -42.70 28.53
CA CYS A 26 0.00 -42.63 27.37
C CYS A 26 -0.94 -41.41 27.46
N ASP A 27 -1.48 -41.12 28.64
CA ASP A 27 -2.36 -39.96 28.84
C ASP A 27 -1.60 -38.62 28.75
N ARG A 28 -0.38 -38.53 29.30
CA ARG A 28 0.46 -37.34 29.10
C ARG A 28 0.80 -37.10 27.62
N ILE A 29 1.14 -38.15 26.87
CA ILE A 29 1.40 -38.04 25.43
C ILE A 29 0.13 -37.57 24.69
N LYS A 30 -1.04 -38.07 25.09
CA LYS A 30 -2.32 -37.67 24.51
C LYS A 30 -2.62 -36.18 24.77
N ASP A 31 -2.38 -35.71 25.98
CA ASP A 31 -2.56 -34.30 26.35
C ASP A 31 -1.58 -33.38 25.62
N GLU A 32 -0.30 -33.78 25.54
CA GLU A 32 0.73 -33.06 24.78
C GLU A 32 0.39 -33.00 23.28
N PHE A 33 -0.14 -34.08 22.71
CA PHE A 33 -0.59 -34.11 21.33
C PHE A 33 -1.80 -33.20 21.09
N GLN A 34 -2.80 -33.23 21.98
CA GLN A 34 -3.95 -32.33 21.89
C GLN A 34 -3.55 -30.86 22.04
N PHE A 35 -2.63 -30.56 22.96
CA PHE A 35 -2.07 -29.23 23.11
C PHE A 35 -1.35 -28.78 21.83
N LEU A 36 -0.49 -29.64 21.27
CA LEU A 36 0.22 -29.34 20.03
C LEU A 36 -0.75 -29.15 18.85
N GLN A 37 -1.80 -29.95 18.76
CA GLN A 37 -2.84 -29.82 17.75
C GLN A 37 -3.59 -28.48 17.87
N ALA A 38 -3.90 -28.04 19.09
CA ALA A 38 -4.53 -26.74 19.34
C ALA A 38 -3.60 -25.57 18.96
N GLN A 39 -2.31 -25.67 19.28
CA GLN A 39 -1.31 -24.68 18.88
C GLN A 39 -1.17 -24.60 17.35
N TYR A 40 -1.12 -25.76 16.66
CA TYR A 40 -1.08 -25.81 15.20
C TYR A 40 -2.31 -25.16 14.56
N HIS A 41 -3.51 -25.43 15.09
CA HIS A 41 -4.73 -24.83 14.55
C HIS A 41 -4.73 -23.31 14.73
N SER A 42 -4.31 -22.82 15.90
CA SER A 42 -4.18 -21.40 16.18
C SER A 42 -3.19 -20.72 15.24
N LEU A 43 -2.00 -21.34 15.05
CA LEU A 43 -0.98 -20.85 14.15
C LEU A 43 -1.44 -20.82 12.69
N LYS A 44 -2.21 -21.83 12.26
CA LYS A 44 -2.78 -21.86 10.92
C LYS A 44 -3.71 -20.68 10.67
N LEU A 45 -4.60 -20.37 11.62
CA LEU A 45 -5.50 -19.21 11.52
C LEU A 45 -4.72 -17.89 11.46
N GLU A 46 -3.64 -17.79 12.25
CA GLU A 46 -2.77 -16.61 12.22
C GLU A 46 -2.06 -16.48 10.86
N CYS A 47 -1.61 -17.58 10.27
CA CYS A 47 -1.01 -17.60 8.94
C CYS A 47 -2.01 -17.17 7.84
N ASP A 48 -3.25 -17.66 7.90
CA ASP A 48 -4.31 -17.27 6.95
C ASP A 48 -4.63 -15.77 7.09
N LYS A 49 -4.67 -15.26 8.32
CA LYS A 49 -4.83 -13.83 8.59
C LYS A 49 -3.69 -12.99 8.00
N LEU A 50 -2.44 -13.39 8.26
CA LEU A 50 -1.26 -12.72 7.72
C LEU A 50 -1.22 -12.73 6.19
N ALA A 51 -1.67 -13.81 5.55
CA ALA A 51 -1.78 -13.88 4.09
C ALA A 51 -2.81 -12.86 3.54
N SER A 52 -3.94 -12.67 4.24
CA SER A 52 -4.93 -11.64 3.90
C SER A 52 -4.36 -10.24 4.08
N GLU A 53 -3.75 -9.94 5.22
CA GLU A 53 -3.12 -8.64 5.51
C GLU A 53 -2.02 -8.31 4.49
N LYS A 54 -1.21 -9.30 4.08
CA LYS A 54 -0.20 -9.14 3.02
C LYS A 54 -0.81 -8.76 1.69
N SER A 55 -1.92 -9.40 1.30
CA SER A 55 -2.61 -9.11 0.05
C SER A 55 -3.24 -7.72 0.05
N GLU A 56 -3.77 -7.27 1.20
CA GLU A 56 -4.27 -5.91 1.37
C GLU A 56 -3.15 -4.87 1.32
N MET A 57 -2.04 -5.14 2.01
CA MET A 57 -0.84 -4.29 1.95
C MET A 57 -0.33 -4.14 0.53
N GLN A 58 -0.30 -5.24 -0.25
CA GLN A 58 0.10 -5.21 -1.65
C GLN A 58 -0.81 -4.31 -2.49
N ARG A 59 -2.12 -4.35 -2.25
CA ARG A 59 -3.08 -3.50 -2.96
C ARG A 59 -2.84 -2.01 -2.67
N HIS A 60 -2.64 -1.66 -1.40
CA HIS A 60 -2.31 -0.29 -1.00
C HIS A 60 -0.95 0.13 -1.57
N TYR A 61 0.05 -0.76 -1.56
CA TYR A 61 1.36 -0.49 -2.12
C TYR A 61 1.28 -0.11 -3.61
N ILE A 62 0.56 -0.91 -4.42
CA ILE A 62 0.39 -0.63 -5.85
C ILE A 62 -0.36 0.69 -6.05
N MET A 63 -1.44 0.91 -5.32
CA MET A 63 -2.23 2.14 -5.39
C MET A 63 -1.38 3.38 -5.09
N TYR A 64 -0.58 3.36 -4.02
CA TYR A 64 0.32 4.45 -3.67
C TYR A 64 1.44 4.63 -4.69
N TYR A 65 1.96 3.54 -5.26
CA TYR A 65 3.01 3.60 -6.28
C TYR A 65 2.51 4.31 -7.54
N GLU A 66 1.36 3.90 -8.07
CA GLU A 66 0.76 4.50 -9.26
C GLU A 66 0.38 5.97 -9.02
N MET A 67 -0.25 6.26 -7.88
CA MET A 67 -0.62 7.62 -7.51
C MET A 67 0.61 8.52 -7.37
N SER A 68 1.66 8.06 -6.68
CA SER A 68 2.90 8.83 -6.49
C SER A 68 3.58 9.10 -7.82
N TYR A 69 3.59 8.12 -8.74
CA TYR A 69 4.15 8.30 -10.07
C TYR A 69 3.39 9.35 -10.87
N GLY A 70 2.05 9.31 -10.87
CA GLY A 70 1.20 10.31 -11.53
C GLY A 70 1.40 11.71 -10.95
N LEU A 71 1.42 11.83 -9.61
CA LEU A 71 1.69 13.09 -8.92
C LEU A 71 3.09 13.63 -9.25
N ASN A 72 4.09 12.76 -9.35
CA ASN A 72 5.46 13.15 -9.67
C ASN A 72 5.58 13.74 -11.09
N ILE A 73 4.93 13.11 -12.07
CA ILE A 73 4.88 13.64 -13.44
C ILE A 73 4.23 15.03 -13.45
N GLU A 74 3.07 15.17 -12.83
CA GLU A 74 2.35 16.44 -12.84
C GLU A 74 3.12 17.52 -12.07
N MET A 75 3.78 17.18 -10.96
CA MET A 75 4.67 18.08 -10.23
C MET A 75 5.78 18.64 -11.14
N HIS A 76 6.51 17.76 -11.85
CA HIS A 76 7.58 18.20 -12.75
C HIS A 76 7.04 19.03 -13.92
N LYS A 77 5.87 18.67 -14.45
CA LYS A 77 5.20 19.44 -15.50
C LYS A 77 4.82 20.85 -15.02
N GLN A 78 4.23 20.99 -13.85
CA GLN A 78 3.90 22.30 -13.27
C GLN A 78 5.15 23.12 -12.98
N ALA A 79 6.22 22.50 -12.48
CA ALA A 79 7.51 23.18 -12.26
C ALA A 79 8.08 23.75 -13.58
N GLU A 80 8.02 22.99 -14.68
CA GLU A 80 8.47 23.46 -15.99
C GLU A 80 7.56 24.57 -16.55
N ILE A 81 6.24 24.49 -16.34
CA ILE A 81 5.31 25.58 -16.70
C ILE A 81 5.68 26.87 -15.95
N VAL A 82 5.85 26.79 -14.63
CA VAL A 82 6.23 27.94 -13.79
C VAL A 82 7.56 28.55 -14.27
N LYS A 83 8.54 27.71 -14.59
CA LYS A 83 9.84 28.15 -15.14
C LYS A 83 9.68 28.91 -16.45
N ARG A 84 8.88 28.39 -17.39
CA ARG A 84 8.63 29.03 -18.69
C ARG A 84 7.88 30.34 -18.54
N LEU A 85 6.83 30.38 -17.70
CA LEU A 85 6.08 31.59 -17.41
C LEU A 85 6.98 32.67 -16.80
N ASN A 86 7.82 32.31 -15.84
CA ASN A 86 8.78 33.25 -15.24
C ASN A 86 9.81 33.75 -16.28
N GLY A 87 10.26 32.88 -17.18
CA GLY A 87 11.12 33.26 -18.31
C GLY A 87 10.45 34.30 -19.23
N ILE A 88 9.17 34.10 -19.56
CA ILE A 88 8.40 35.07 -20.37
C ILE A 88 8.26 36.40 -19.62
N CYS A 89 7.92 36.38 -18.32
CA CYS A 89 7.82 37.59 -17.51
C CYS A 89 9.14 38.37 -17.48
N ALA A 90 10.28 37.68 -17.33
CA ALA A 90 11.60 38.31 -17.36
C ALA A 90 11.94 38.92 -18.73
N GLN A 91 11.50 38.30 -19.83
CA GLN A 91 11.69 38.84 -21.18
C GLN A 91 10.80 40.06 -21.47
N VAL A 92 9.61 40.12 -20.88
CA VAL A 92 8.68 41.27 -21.04
C VAL A 92 9.10 42.46 -20.17
N LEU A 93 9.78 42.21 -19.04
CA LEU A 93 10.18 43.23 -18.06
C LEU A 93 10.90 44.46 -18.67
N PRO A 94 11.87 44.33 -19.60
CA PRO A 94 12.59 45.48 -20.16
C PRO A 94 11.74 46.41 -21.03
N TYR A 95 10.56 45.95 -21.48
CA TYR A 95 9.66 46.74 -22.34
C TYR A 95 8.68 47.63 -21.56
N LEU A 96 8.66 47.52 -20.23
CA LEU A 96 7.78 48.30 -19.35
C LEU A 96 8.47 49.56 -18.82
N SER A 97 7.69 50.56 -18.39
CA SER A 97 8.23 51.75 -17.71
C SER A 97 8.84 51.38 -16.35
N GLN A 98 9.81 52.17 -15.88
CA GLN A 98 10.54 51.92 -14.61
C GLN A 98 9.62 51.69 -13.40
N GLU A 99 8.52 52.44 -13.30
CA GLU A 99 7.52 52.25 -12.23
C GLU A 99 6.81 50.89 -12.32
N HIS A 100 6.37 50.50 -13.52
CA HIS A 100 5.74 49.20 -13.74
C HIS A 100 6.72 48.03 -13.58
N GLN A 101 8.02 48.23 -13.87
CA GLN A 101 9.03 47.20 -13.67
C GLN A 101 9.14 46.78 -12.20
N GLN A 102 9.20 47.74 -11.27
CA GLN A 102 9.25 47.42 -9.84
C GLN A 102 7.95 46.79 -9.34
N GLN A 103 6.79 47.24 -9.82
CA GLN A 103 5.51 46.64 -9.46
C GLN A 103 5.39 45.18 -9.94
N VAL A 104 5.78 44.90 -11.18
CA VAL A 104 5.74 43.55 -11.77
C VAL A 104 6.74 42.63 -11.07
N MET A 105 7.95 43.10 -10.79
CA MET A 105 8.96 42.32 -10.06
C MET A 105 8.49 41.95 -8.65
N GLY A 106 7.87 42.90 -7.92
CA GLY A 106 7.28 42.62 -6.61
C GLY A 106 6.10 41.64 -6.67
N ALA A 107 5.26 41.75 -7.71
CA ALA A 107 4.13 40.83 -7.91
C ALA A 107 4.60 39.40 -8.22
N ILE A 108 5.64 39.23 -9.04
CA ILE A 108 6.22 37.92 -9.38
C ILE A 108 6.79 37.25 -8.13
N GLU A 109 7.56 37.97 -7.31
CA GLU A 109 8.14 37.41 -6.09
C GLU A 109 7.07 36.99 -5.09
N ARG A 110 6.01 37.79 -4.92
CA ARG A 110 4.87 37.39 -4.08
C ARG A 110 4.11 36.20 -4.65
N ALA A 111 3.93 36.13 -5.97
CA ALA A 111 3.23 35.01 -6.62
C ALA A 111 3.98 33.67 -6.47
N LYS A 112 5.32 33.71 -6.35
CA LYS A 112 6.14 32.51 -6.11
C LYS A 112 6.10 32.04 -4.65
N GLN A 113 5.72 32.91 -3.71
CA GLN A 113 5.65 32.58 -2.29
C GLN A 113 4.27 32.01 -1.94
N VAL A 114 4.11 30.70 -2.14
CA VAL A 114 2.91 29.98 -1.69
C VAL A 114 3.07 29.64 -0.21
N THR A 115 2.19 30.17 0.64
CA THR A 115 2.23 29.89 2.07
C THR A 115 1.51 28.57 2.41
N PRO A 116 1.91 27.86 3.48
CA PRO A 116 1.21 26.65 3.94
C PRO A 116 -0.31 26.80 4.12
N PRO A 117 -0.87 27.90 4.68
CA PRO A 117 -2.33 28.05 4.78
C PRO A 117 -3.02 28.16 3.42
N GLU A 118 -2.43 28.88 2.45
CA GLU A 118 -2.97 28.98 1.09
C GLU A 118 -2.94 27.63 0.38
N MET A 119 -1.83 26.89 0.50
CA MET A 119 -1.71 25.53 -0.01
C MET A 119 -2.79 24.61 0.55
N ASN A 120 -3.01 24.64 1.87
CA ASN A 120 -4.05 23.84 2.53
C ASN A 120 -5.46 24.21 2.05
N SER A 121 -5.71 25.50 1.78
CA SER A 121 -6.99 25.97 1.22
C SER A 121 -7.23 25.42 -0.19
N ILE A 122 -6.21 25.48 -1.05
CA ILE A 122 -6.27 24.96 -2.43
C ILE A 122 -6.51 23.45 -2.44
N ILE A 123 -5.81 22.68 -1.59
CA ILE A 123 -6.00 21.22 -1.48
C ILE A 123 -7.44 20.90 -1.06
N ARG A 124 -7.98 21.60 -0.06
CA ARG A 124 -9.36 21.39 0.40
C ARG A 124 -10.38 21.70 -0.70
N GLN A 125 -10.18 22.78 -1.45
CA GLN A 125 -11.04 23.13 -2.57
C GLN A 125 -11.01 22.04 -3.65
N GLN A 126 -9.83 21.54 -4.01
CA GLN A 126 -9.69 20.49 -5.02
C GLN A 126 -10.35 19.18 -4.58
N LEU A 127 -10.19 18.80 -3.30
CA LEU A 127 -10.83 17.60 -2.74
C LEU A 127 -12.36 17.70 -2.79
N GLN A 128 -12.93 18.88 -2.53
CA GLN A 128 -14.38 19.08 -2.61
C GLN A 128 -14.92 18.89 -4.03
N VAL A 129 -14.20 19.38 -5.04
CA VAL A 129 -14.56 19.21 -6.47
C VAL A 129 -14.45 17.74 -6.91
N GLN A 130 -13.46 17.02 -6.40
CA GLN A 130 -13.25 15.62 -6.76
C GLN A 130 -14.30 14.70 -6.12
N HIS A 131 -14.76 15.01 -4.91
CA HIS A 131 -15.87 14.29 -4.26
C HIS A 131 -17.21 14.51 -4.98
N LEU A 132 -17.45 15.72 -5.51
CA LEU A 132 -18.61 16.00 -6.37
C LEU A 132 -18.56 15.19 -7.67
N SER A 133 -17.36 15.06 -8.26
CA SER A 133 -17.15 14.30 -9.51
C SER A 133 -17.31 12.79 -9.32
N GLN A 134 -16.96 12.23 -8.15
CA GLN A 134 -17.24 10.82 -7.84
C GLN A 134 -18.75 10.54 -7.68
N LEU A 135 -19.52 11.48 -7.14
CA LEU A 135 -20.98 11.37 -7.05
C LEU A 135 -21.66 11.36 -8.44
N GLN A 136 -21.12 12.08 -9.42
CA GLN A 136 -21.62 12.06 -10.81
C GLN A 136 -21.16 10.86 -11.63
N GLY A 137 -20.08 10.17 -11.23
CA GLY A 137 -19.63 8.91 -11.85
C GLY A 137 -20.51 7.69 -11.54
N LEU A 138 -21.37 7.77 -10.52
CA LEU A 138 -22.27 6.70 -10.08
C LEU A 138 -23.69 6.77 -10.70
N ALA A 139 -23.96 7.74 -11.59
CA ALA A 139 -25.30 8.03 -12.11
C ALA A 139 -25.52 7.65 -13.59
N LEU A 140 -24.65 6.83 -14.19
CA LEU A 140 -24.91 6.26 -15.52
C LEU A 140 -25.21 4.76 -15.40
N PRO A 141 -26.50 4.34 -15.45
CA PRO A 141 -26.82 2.96 -15.71
C PRO A 141 -26.33 2.68 -17.13
N VAL A 142 -25.26 1.90 -17.24
CA VAL A 142 -24.79 1.36 -18.51
C VAL A 142 -25.88 0.41 -19.02
N THR A 143 -26.85 0.98 -19.72
CA THR A 143 -27.84 0.26 -20.50
C THR A 143 -27.10 -0.29 -21.72
N PRO A 144 -26.99 -1.62 -21.90
CA PRO A 144 -26.34 -2.17 -23.07
C PRO A 144 -27.23 -1.90 -24.28
N LEU A 145 -26.77 -1.02 -25.17
CA LEU A 145 -27.41 -0.75 -26.46
C LEU A 145 -27.21 -1.98 -27.37
N PRO A 146 -28.27 -2.59 -27.93
CA PRO A 146 -28.14 -3.76 -28.78
C PRO A 146 -27.82 -3.31 -30.21
N LEU A 147 -26.55 -3.28 -30.58
CA LEU A 147 -26.14 -3.20 -31.97
C LEU A 147 -25.91 -4.62 -32.50
N GLY A 148 -26.94 -5.12 -33.20
CA GLY A 148 -26.87 -6.35 -33.95
C GLY A 148 -25.91 -6.23 -35.11
N LEU A 149 -24.84 -7.01 -35.08
CA LEU A 149 -24.12 -7.45 -36.27
C LEU A 149 -23.73 -8.92 -36.06
N THR A 150 -24.23 -9.75 -36.96
CA THR A 150 -24.03 -11.19 -37.07
C THR A 150 -22.56 -11.55 -37.25
N PRO A 151 -21.97 -12.46 -36.44
CA PRO A 151 -20.68 -13.05 -36.73
C PRO A 151 -20.85 -14.30 -37.64
N PRO A 152 -19.97 -14.52 -38.63
CA PRO A 152 -19.96 -15.75 -39.39
C PRO A 152 -19.35 -16.90 -38.55
N THR A 153 -20.02 -18.05 -38.64
CA THR A 153 -19.72 -19.33 -38.00
C THR A 153 -18.42 -19.98 -38.51
N LEU A 154 -17.53 -20.40 -37.60
CA LEU A 154 -16.57 -21.51 -37.74
C LEU A 154 -16.19 -22.08 -36.34
N PRO A 155 -15.72 -23.34 -36.24
CA PRO A 155 -16.21 -24.29 -35.25
C PRO A 155 -15.45 -24.31 -33.92
N ALA A 156 -16.14 -24.87 -32.92
CA ALA A 156 -15.71 -25.07 -31.55
C ALA A 156 -14.47 -25.97 -31.42
N VAL A 157 -13.48 -25.49 -30.67
CA VAL A 157 -12.57 -26.36 -29.92
C VAL A 157 -12.59 -25.94 -28.46
N SER A 158 -13.06 -26.86 -27.63
CA SER A 158 -12.97 -26.88 -26.18
C SER A 158 -11.50 -26.90 -25.74
N SER A 159 -11.10 -26.03 -24.79
CA SER A 159 -10.31 -26.37 -23.60
C SER A 159 -9.76 -25.14 -22.86
N SER A 160 -10.17 -25.00 -21.60
CA SER A 160 -9.43 -24.56 -20.40
C SER A 160 -8.36 -23.45 -20.48
N SER A 161 -8.61 -22.40 -19.68
CA SER A 161 -7.74 -21.87 -18.60
C SER A 161 -6.22 -21.76 -18.82
N GLY A 162 -5.68 -20.55 -18.62
CA GLY A 162 -4.28 -20.41 -18.14
C GLY A 162 -3.51 -19.17 -18.62
N LEU A 163 -3.91 -17.97 -18.19
CA LEU A 163 -3.05 -16.78 -18.25
C LEU A 163 -1.98 -16.83 -17.13
N LEU A 164 -0.92 -17.63 -17.32
CA LEU A 164 0.23 -17.67 -16.40
C LEU A 164 1.57 -17.81 -17.15
N SER A 165 1.84 -16.97 -18.16
CA SER A 165 3.16 -16.93 -18.79
C SER A 165 3.69 -15.50 -18.94
N LEU A 166 4.00 -14.88 -17.79
CA LEU A 166 4.84 -13.68 -17.73
C LEU A 166 5.76 -13.70 -16.49
N SER A 167 6.29 -14.89 -16.15
CA SER A 167 7.18 -15.08 -14.99
C SER A 167 8.63 -15.40 -15.36
N SER A 168 9.00 -15.33 -16.65
CA SER A 168 10.29 -15.85 -17.12
C SER A 168 11.37 -14.79 -17.44
N ILE A 169 11.13 -13.50 -17.20
CA ILE A 169 12.09 -12.44 -17.62
C ILE A 169 12.83 -11.77 -16.43
N LEU A 170 12.46 -12.02 -15.17
CA LEU A 170 13.14 -11.36 -14.02
C LEU A 170 14.21 -12.22 -13.34
N ALA A 171 14.48 -13.45 -13.79
CA ALA A 171 15.49 -14.33 -13.18
C ALA A 171 16.95 -14.06 -13.63
N ASN A 172 17.20 -13.07 -14.50
CA ASN A 172 18.53 -12.84 -15.08
C ASN A 172 19.27 -11.58 -14.56
N TYR A 173 18.82 -10.96 -13.47
CA TYR A 173 19.49 -9.78 -12.89
C TYR A 173 20.06 -9.99 -11.47
N SER A 174 20.10 -11.21 -10.94
CA SER A 174 20.64 -11.50 -9.60
C SER A 174 22.16 -11.77 -9.57
N HIS A 175 22.94 -11.16 -10.46
CA HIS A 175 24.41 -11.16 -10.36
C HIS A 175 24.98 -9.76 -10.60
N GLY A 176 25.03 -8.98 -9.52
CA GLY A 176 25.53 -7.61 -9.52
C GLY A 176 25.49 -7.02 -8.12
N GLN A 177 26.41 -7.45 -7.28
CA GLN A 177 26.64 -6.95 -5.92
C GLN A 177 27.01 -5.45 -5.94
N PRO A 178 26.44 -4.58 -5.09
CA PRO A 178 27.01 -3.27 -4.82
C PRO A 178 27.80 -3.26 -3.51
N ARG A 179 29.10 -2.94 -3.59
CA ARG A 179 29.87 -2.34 -2.49
C ARG A 179 29.74 -0.83 -2.62
N TRP A 180 29.19 -0.19 -1.60
CA TRP A 180 29.56 1.15 -1.15
C TRP A 180 29.66 1.09 0.36
#